data_AF-A0A2E1VPZ1-F1
#
_entry.id   AF-A0A2E1VPZ1-F1
#
_cell.length_a   1.000
_cell.length_b   1.000
_cell.length_c   1.000
_cell.angle_alpha   90.00
_cell.angle_beta   90.00
_cell.angle_gamma   90.00
#
_symmetry.space_group_name_H-M   'P 1'
#
loop_
_entity.id
_entity.type
_entity.pdbx_description
1 polymer ?
#
loop_
_entity_poly.entity_id
_entity_poly.type
_entity_poly.pdbx_seq_one_letter_code
_entity_poly.pdbx_strand_id
1 'polypeptide(L)'
;MPEPLPRAASPWLELLEELPGAGVTAGDAGRVALRLHGVAAARVDPQHGLAEGDVLVVAVGADAEVGDLVVWWQGQLDQLALAEVSDGYRLDGVAGFPAPILMGSGAAQRGQAGASVYGVVIGRLRQLQAADPQQR
;
A
#
# COMPACT_ATOMS: atom_id res chain seq x y z
N MET A 1 26.37 11.99 -23.96
CA MET A 1 26.19 11.54 -22.56
C MET A 1 24.90 10.74 -22.52
N PRO A 2 24.88 9.49 -22.04
CA PRO A 2 23.61 8.82 -21.81
C PRO A 2 22.87 9.57 -20.69
N GLU A 3 21.60 9.92 -20.92
CA GLU A 3 20.74 10.44 -19.87
C GLU A 3 20.71 9.44 -18.70
N PRO A 4 20.79 9.89 -17.44
CA PRO A 4 20.54 9.01 -16.32
C PRO A 4 19.11 8.50 -16.46
N LEU A 5 18.96 7.17 -16.63
CA LEU A 5 17.67 6.50 -16.57
C LEU A 5 16.94 7.03 -15.33
N PRO A 6 15.69 7.50 -15.44
CA PRO A 6 14.93 7.91 -14.27
C PRO A 6 14.92 6.69 -13.33
N ARG A 7 15.56 6.81 -12.16
CA ARG A 7 15.36 5.82 -11.09
C ARG A 7 13.86 5.82 -10.88
N ALA A 8 13.18 4.73 -11.23
CA ALA A 8 11.79 4.56 -10.84
C ALA A 8 11.76 4.80 -9.33
N ALA A 9 11.11 5.88 -8.91
CA ALA A 9 10.96 6.17 -7.50
C ALA A 9 10.33 4.94 -6.86
N SER A 10 10.90 4.45 -5.76
CA SER A 10 10.29 3.34 -5.03
C SER A 10 8.85 3.70 -4.68
N PRO A 11 7.91 2.75 -4.78
CA PRO A 11 6.52 3.06 -4.49
C PRO A 11 6.37 3.42 -3.00
N TRP A 12 5.43 4.31 -2.71
CA TRP A 12 5.18 4.80 -1.35
C TRP A 12 3.71 5.18 -1.16
N LEU A 13 3.29 5.28 0.10
CA LEU A 13 1.92 5.58 0.51
C LEU A 13 1.88 6.97 1.16
N GLU A 14 0.99 7.83 0.67
CA GLU A 14 0.68 9.15 1.24
C GLU A 14 -0.57 9.05 2.10
N LEU A 15 -0.48 9.41 3.38
CA LEU A 15 -1.66 9.54 4.24
C LEU A 15 -2.46 10.78 3.82
N LEU A 16 -3.73 10.59 3.48
CA LEU A 16 -4.67 11.69 3.22
C LEU A 16 -5.43 12.04 4.49
N GLU A 17 -5.48 13.32 4.84
CA GLU A 17 -6.25 13.82 5.98
C GLU A 17 -7.77 13.72 5.74
N GLU A 18 -8.20 13.74 4.48
CA GLU A 18 -9.60 13.62 4.07
C GLU A 18 -9.74 12.68 2.88
N LEU A 19 -10.82 11.89 2.86
CA LEU A 19 -11.19 11.09 1.70
C LEU A 19 -11.77 11.99 0.60
N PRO A 20 -11.15 12.06 -0.59
CA PRO A 20 -11.68 12.85 -1.69
C PRO A 20 -13.08 12.35 -2.09
N GLY A 21 -14.09 13.24 -2.00
CA GLY A 21 -15.45 12.96 -2.45
C GLY A 21 -16.35 12.17 -1.49
N ALA A 22 -15.85 11.75 -0.32
CA ALA A 22 -16.65 10.98 0.64
C ALA A 22 -17.09 11.79 1.88
N GLY A 23 -16.51 12.97 2.12
CA GLY A 23 -16.78 13.76 3.34
C GLY A 23 -16.38 13.05 4.64
N VAL A 24 -15.55 12.01 4.54
CA VAL A 24 -15.04 11.24 5.68
C VAL A 24 -13.63 11.76 5.98
N THR A 25 -13.44 12.31 7.17
CA THR A 25 -12.12 12.67 7.69
C THR A 25 -11.38 11.41 8.10
N ALA A 26 -10.08 11.34 7.78
CA ALA A 26 -9.25 10.26 8.28
C ALA A 26 -9.20 10.34 9.81
N GLY A 27 -9.53 9.24 10.49
CA GLY A 27 -9.45 9.12 11.95
C GLY A 27 -10.76 8.95 12.72
N ASP A 28 -11.93 9.15 12.11
CA ASP A 28 -13.20 9.19 12.88
C ASP A 28 -13.82 7.81 13.19
N ALA A 29 -13.27 6.71 12.64
CA ALA A 29 -13.83 5.36 12.85
C ALA A 29 -12.82 4.20 12.68
N GLY A 30 -11.53 4.43 12.96
CA GLY A 30 -10.49 3.42 12.71
C GLY A 30 -10.27 3.14 11.22
N ARG A 31 -10.56 4.13 10.36
CA ARG A 31 -10.31 4.07 8.92
C ARG A 31 -9.42 5.22 8.49
N VAL A 32 -8.50 4.94 7.58
CA VAL A 32 -7.64 5.95 6.95
C VAL A 32 -7.61 5.80 5.44
N ALA A 33 -7.19 6.86 4.76
CA ALA A 33 -7.07 6.90 3.33
C ALA A 33 -5.61 7.07 2.93
N LEU A 34 -5.12 6.18 2.06
CA LEU A 34 -3.74 6.22 1.59
C LEU A 34 -3.72 6.33 0.07
N ARG A 35 -3.00 7.33 -0.47
CA ARG A 35 -2.78 7.44 -1.91
C ARG A 35 -1.51 6.69 -2.31
N LEU A 36 -1.61 5.95 -3.40
CA LEU A 36 -0.54 5.17 -3.99
C LEU A 36 0.30 6.00 -4.96
N HIS A 37 1.62 5.99 -4.76
CA HIS A 37 2.58 6.71 -5.60
C HIS A 37 3.74 5.81 -6.03
N GLY A 38 4.37 6.14 -7.16
CA GLY A 38 5.53 5.41 -7.69
C GLY A 38 5.22 4.01 -8.23
N VAL A 39 3.95 3.68 -8.47
CA VAL A 39 3.54 2.41 -9.08
C VAL A 39 3.64 2.55 -10.59
N ALA A 40 4.78 2.13 -11.14
CA ALA A 40 5.05 2.21 -12.56
C ALA A 40 3.97 1.47 -13.37
N ALA A 41 3.39 2.11 -14.39
CA ALA A 41 2.37 1.54 -15.27
C ALA A 41 2.81 0.24 -15.99
N ALA A 42 4.11 -0.01 -16.11
CA ALA A 42 4.66 -1.28 -16.63
C ALA A 42 4.60 -2.44 -15.60
N ARG A 43 4.23 -2.13 -14.35
CA ARG A 43 4.04 -3.03 -13.22
C ARG A 43 2.63 -2.88 -12.66
N VAL A 44 1.63 -2.69 -13.53
CA VAL A 44 0.25 -2.98 -13.13
C VAL A 44 0.29 -4.41 -12.63
N ASP A 45 0.15 -4.56 -11.32
CA ASP A 45 -0.02 -5.85 -10.69
C ASP A 45 -1.31 -6.43 -11.28
N PRO A 46 -1.24 -7.41 -12.19
CA PRO A 46 -2.43 -7.86 -12.90
C PRO A 46 -3.40 -8.59 -11.96
N GLN A 47 -2.92 -9.03 -10.79
CA GLN A 47 -3.74 -9.69 -9.77
C GLN A 47 -4.57 -8.67 -9.00
N HIS A 48 -3.95 -7.53 -8.62
CA HIS A 48 -4.61 -6.53 -7.78
C HIS A 48 -5.18 -5.34 -8.57
N GLY A 49 -4.73 -5.12 -9.81
CA GLY A 49 -5.14 -4.01 -10.67
C GLY A 49 -4.82 -2.63 -10.10
N LEU A 50 -3.81 -2.51 -9.26
CA LEU A 50 -3.39 -1.26 -8.62
C LEU A 50 -2.70 -0.33 -9.62
N ALA A 51 -3.00 0.96 -9.54
CA ALA A 51 -2.47 1.99 -10.43
C ALA A 51 -1.99 3.22 -9.66
N GLU A 52 -1.09 3.98 -10.29
CA GLU A 52 -0.65 5.28 -9.79
C GLU A 52 -1.85 6.19 -9.47
N GLY A 53 -1.83 6.78 -8.27
CA GLY A 53 -2.87 7.68 -7.79
C GLY A 53 -4.12 7.00 -7.24
N ASP A 54 -4.22 5.66 -7.26
CA ASP A 54 -5.30 4.95 -6.56
C ASP A 54 -5.31 5.35 -5.07
N VAL A 55 -6.51 5.55 -4.52
CA VAL A 55 -6.71 5.82 -3.09
C VAL A 55 -7.26 4.56 -2.43
N LEU A 56 -6.54 4.06 -1.44
CA LEU A 56 -6.88 2.89 -0.65
C LEU A 56 -7.59 3.32 0.63
N VAL A 57 -8.68 2.64 0.96
CA VAL A 57 -9.37 2.78 2.24
C VAL A 57 -8.91 1.65 3.14
N VAL A 58 -8.31 1.98 4.28
CA VAL A 58 -7.68 1.02 5.18
C VAL A 58 -8.40 1.01 6.51
N ALA A 59 -8.83 -0.16 6.97
CA ALA A 59 -9.34 -0.39 8.32
C ALA A 59 -8.17 -0.71 9.26
N VAL A 60 -7.90 0.21 10.17
CA VAL A 60 -6.84 0.08 11.19
C VAL A 60 -7.32 -0.85 12.29
N GLY A 61 -6.49 -1.85 12.64
CA GLY A 61 -6.80 -2.82 13.69
C GLY A 61 -7.82 -3.89 13.30
N ALA A 62 -8.18 -4.01 12.01
CA ALA A 62 -8.92 -5.16 11.51
C ALA A 62 -8.00 -6.40 11.43
N ASP A 63 -8.57 -7.57 11.72
CA ASP A 63 -7.88 -8.84 11.51
C ASP A 63 -7.71 -9.09 10.01
N ALA A 64 -6.52 -9.51 9.61
CA ALA A 64 -6.19 -9.82 8.22
C ALA A 64 -6.30 -11.33 7.96
N GLU A 65 -6.92 -11.70 6.86
CA GLU A 65 -7.05 -13.09 6.38
C GLU A 65 -6.19 -13.35 5.14
N VAL A 66 -5.98 -14.62 4.80
CA VAL A 66 -5.26 -15.00 3.58
C VAL A 66 -6.01 -14.47 2.35
N GLY A 67 -5.30 -13.79 1.47
CA GLY A 67 -5.81 -13.10 0.29
C GLY A 67 -6.10 -11.61 0.53
N ASP A 68 -6.04 -11.13 1.78
CA ASP A 68 -6.24 -9.71 2.05
C ASP A 68 -5.03 -8.88 1.63
N LEU A 69 -5.32 -7.72 1.04
CA LEU A 69 -4.34 -6.64 0.92
C LEU A 69 -4.23 -5.92 2.26
N VAL A 70 -3.00 -5.77 2.74
CA VAL A 70 -2.70 -5.12 4.01
C VAL A 70 -1.65 -4.04 3.85
N VAL A 71 -1.76 -3.05 4.72
CA VAL A 71 -0.72 -2.06 4.94
C VAL A 71 0.07 -2.47 6.16
N TRP A 72 1.40 -2.39 6.07
CA TRP A 72 2.30 -2.77 7.15
C TRP A 72 3.45 -1.77 7.29
N TRP A 73 4.08 -1.74 8.47
CA TRP A 73 5.20 -0.86 8.76
C TRP A 73 6.54 -1.44 8.30
N GLN A 74 7.22 -0.73 7.40
CA GLN A 74 8.55 -1.09 6.91
C GLN A 74 9.64 -0.76 7.94
N GLY A 75 9.75 -1.61 8.97
CA GLY A 75 10.82 -1.56 9.96
C GLY A 75 10.91 -0.22 10.71
N GLN A 76 12.12 0.29 10.92
CA GLN A 76 12.40 1.48 11.75
C GLN A 76 12.15 2.84 11.07
N LEU A 77 11.62 2.85 9.85
CA LEU A 77 11.57 4.07 9.02
C LEU A 77 10.22 4.79 9.04
N ASP A 78 9.29 4.42 9.92
CA ASP A 78 7.92 4.97 9.96
C ASP A 78 7.28 5.07 8.57
N GLN A 79 7.61 4.11 7.69
CA GLN A 79 7.15 4.09 6.31
C GLN A 79 6.15 2.96 6.14
N LEU A 80 5.00 3.28 5.54
CA LEU A 80 3.97 2.30 5.22
C LEU A 80 4.24 1.66 3.86
N ALA A 81 4.01 0.35 3.79
CA ALA A 81 4.12 -0.44 2.57
C ALA A 81 2.89 -1.31 2.38
N LEU A 82 2.66 -1.76 1.14
CA LEU A 82 1.56 -2.64 0.77
C LEU A 82 2.06 -4.09 0.62
N ALA A 83 1.28 -5.04 1.12
CA ALA A 83 1.51 -6.47 0.94
C ALA A 83 0.17 -7.22 0.78
N GLU A 84 0.22 -8.44 0.27
CA GLU A 84 -0.86 -9.42 0.34
C GLU A 84 -0.54 -10.44 1.44
N VAL A 85 -1.54 -10.86 2.20
CA VAL A 85 -1.40 -11.98 3.13
C VAL A 85 -1.49 -13.29 2.35
N SER A 86 -0.40 -14.03 2.28
CA SER A 86 -0.37 -15.35 1.63
C SER A 86 -0.45 -16.50 2.62
N ASP A 87 -0.49 -17.72 2.10
CA ASP A 87 -0.59 -18.95 2.88
C ASP A 87 0.45 -19.02 4.00
N GLY A 88 -0.02 -19.47 5.17
CA GLY A 88 0.82 -19.49 6.38
C GLY A 88 1.08 -18.11 6.97
N TYR A 89 0.21 -17.13 6.70
CA TYR A 89 0.24 -15.77 7.25
C TYR A 89 1.54 -15.02 6.92
N ARG A 90 2.05 -15.22 5.70
CA ARG A 90 3.20 -14.48 5.18
C ARG A 90 2.73 -13.21 4.48
N LEU A 91 3.60 -12.22 4.38
CA LEU A 91 3.30 -10.97 3.69
C LEU A 91 4.14 -10.92 2.40
N ASP A 92 3.47 -10.97 1.26
CA ASP A 92 4.10 -10.88 -0.05
C ASP A 92 3.97 -9.46 -0.59
N GLY A 93 5.08 -8.88 -1.06
CA GLY A 93 5.11 -7.51 -1.58
C GLY A 93 4.32 -7.39 -2.89
N VAL A 94 3.46 -6.37 -2.98
CA VAL A 94 2.58 -6.13 -4.14
C VAL A 94 2.89 -4.79 -4.79
N ALA A 95 2.50 -4.59 -6.06
CA ALA A 95 2.68 -3.32 -6.79
C ALA A 95 4.12 -2.72 -6.74
N GLY A 96 5.14 -3.57 -6.59
CA GLY A 96 6.53 -3.16 -6.46
C GLY A 96 6.98 -2.75 -5.05
N PHE A 97 6.09 -2.81 -4.05
CA PHE A 97 6.48 -2.74 -2.64
C PHE A 97 7.28 -4.00 -2.25
N PRO A 98 8.28 -3.85 -1.36
CA PRO A 98 9.04 -5.00 -0.89
C PRO A 98 8.19 -5.86 0.06
N ALA A 99 8.46 -7.16 0.08
CA ALA A 99 8.00 -8.02 1.18
C ALA A 99 8.80 -7.72 2.46
N PRO A 100 8.24 -7.94 3.67
CA PRO A 100 9.01 -7.82 4.89
C PRO A 100 10.17 -8.81 4.92
N ILE A 101 11.36 -8.32 5.26
CA ILE A 101 12.53 -9.18 5.45
C ILE A 101 12.41 -9.86 6.81
N LEU A 102 11.86 -11.08 6.81
CA LEU A 102 11.94 -11.98 7.96
C LEU A 102 13.39 -12.46 8.08
N MET A 103 14.24 -11.72 8.80
CA MET A 103 15.56 -12.23 9.16
C MET A 103 15.39 -13.44 10.08
N GLY A 104 15.60 -14.63 9.49
CA GLY A 104 16.04 -15.89 10.10
C GLY A 104 15.43 -16.30 11.45
N SER A 105 14.83 -17.49 11.46
CA SER A 105 14.63 -18.35 12.63
C SER A 105 15.94 -18.62 13.40
N GLY A 106 16.37 -17.64 14.19
CA GLY A 106 17.52 -17.71 15.08
C GLY A 106 17.22 -16.79 16.26
N ALA A 107 16.63 -17.37 17.30
CA ALA A 107 16.28 -16.74 18.57
C ALA A 107 15.67 -15.33 18.41
N ALA A 108 14.35 -15.23 18.44
CA ALA A 108 13.65 -13.96 18.63
C ALA A 108 14.24 -13.21 19.82
N GLN A 109 15.19 -12.33 19.55
CA GLN A 109 15.81 -11.45 20.51
C GLN A 109 14.72 -10.44 20.86
N ARG A 110 14.20 -10.50 22.10
CA ARG A 110 13.19 -9.55 22.61
C ARG A 110 13.60 -8.13 22.20
N GLY A 111 12.83 -7.53 21.29
CA GLY A 111 13.06 -6.17 20.77
C GLY A 111 13.29 -6.04 19.27
N GLN A 112 13.41 -7.14 18.52
CA GLN A 112 13.47 -7.06 17.05
C GLN A 112 12.05 -6.93 16.46
N ALA A 113 11.77 -5.76 15.88
CA ALA A 113 10.49 -5.39 15.31
C ALA A 113 10.09 -6.35 14.18
N GLY A 114 9.19 -7.30 14.49
CA GLY A 114 8.49 -8.07 13.48
C GLY A 114 7.67 -7.14 12.58
N ALA A 115 7.43 -7.57 11.35
CA ALA A 115 6.52 -6.86 10.46
C ALA A 115 5.17 -6.69 11.16
N SER A 116 4.75 -5.44 11.39
CA SER A 116 3.51 -5.13 12.07
C SER A 116 2.50 -4.64 11.04
N VAL A 117 1.36 -5.34 10.96
CA VAL A 117 0.23 -4.92 10.13
C VAL A 117 -0.38 -3.67 10.74
N TYR A 118 -0.46 -2.62 9.94
CA TYR A 118 -1.10 -1.36 10.29
C TYR A 118 -2.62 -1.44 10.08
N GLY A 119 -3.06 -2.08 8.98
CA GLY A 119 -4.48 -2.29 8.73
C GLY A 119 -4.75 -3.02 7.42
N VAL A 120 -6.02 -3.38 7.21
CA VAL A 120 -6.50 -4.12 6.04
C VAL A 120 -7.11 -3.15 5.02
N VAL A 121 -6.79 -3.32 3.74
CA VAL A 121 -7.41 -2.55 2.66
C VAL A 121 -8.82 -3.08 2.43
N ILE A 122 -9.82 -2.27 2.75
CA ILE A 122 -11.25 -2.61 2.65
C ILE A 122 -11.93 -1.97 1.43
N GLY A 123 -11.21 -1.15 0.67
CA GLY A 123 -11.74 -0.49 -0.50
C GLY A 123 -10.68 0.26 -1.29
N ARG A 124 -11.02 0.57 -2.53
CA ARG A 124 -10.18 1.35 -3.45
C ARG A 124 -11.03 2.30 -4.26
N LEU A 125 -10.59 3.55 -4.33
CA LEU A 125 -11.13 4.58 -5.20
C LEU A 125 -10.12 4.83 -6.32
N ARG A 126 -10.53 4.58 -7.56
CA ARG A 126 -9.77 4.97 -8.73
C ARG A 126 -10.27 6.34 -9.20
N GLN A 127 -9.36 7.25 -9.46
CA GLN A 127 -9.71 8.47 -10.17
C GLN A 127 -10.12 8.07 -11.59
N LEU A 128 -11.43 8.06 -11.86
CA LEU A 128 -11.92 8.05 -13.22
C LEU A 128 -11.37 9.35 -13.83
N GLN A 129 -10.37 9.25 -14.71
CA GLN A 129 -10.02 10.39 -15.55
C GLN A 129 -11.32 10.86 -16.18
N ALA A 130 -11.72 12.09 -15.88
CA ALA A 130 -12.86 12.71 -16.51
C ALA A 130 -12.67 12.52 -18.01
N ALA A 131 -13.59 11.78 -18.64
CA ALA A 131 -13.59 11.61 -20.09
C ALA A 131 -13.46 13.01 -20.69
N ASP A 132 -12.37 13.22 -21.43
CA ASP A 132 -11.99 14.52 -21.96
C ASP A 132 -13.21 15.14 -22.66
N PRO A 133 -13.81 16.23 -22.13
CA PRO A 133 -15.02 16.81 -22.73
C PRO A 133 -14.74 17.47 -24.09
N GLN A 134 -13.52 17.39 -24.62
CA GLN A 134 -13.09 18.01 -25.87
C GLN A 134 -13.26 17.15 -27.14
N GLN A 135 -13.92 15.98 -27.09
CA GLN A 135 -14.23 15.18 -28.30
C GLN A 135 -15.70 15.25 -28.72
N ARG A 136 -16.30 16.45 -28.76
CA ARG A 136 -17.57 16.70 -29.47
C ARG A 136 -17.45 17.87 -30.42
#